data_AF-X1PG90-F1
#
_entry.id   AF-X1PG90-F1
#
_cell.length_a   1.000
_cell.length_b   1.000
_cell.length_c   1.000
_cell.angle_alpha   90.00
_cell.angle_beta   90.00
_cell.angle_gamma   90.00
#
_symmetry.space_group_name_H-M   'P 1'
#
loop_
_entity.id
_entity.type
_entity.pdbx_description
1 polymer ?
#
loop_
_entity_poly.entity_id
_entity_poly.type
_entity_poly.pdbx_seq_one_letter_code
_entity_poly.pdbx_strand_id
1 'polypeptide(L)'
;MEIGGEPVALITYMRTDSFRVSESAITQCRNFITKHFGKDLLYKTPRRYKSRKTAQEAHEAIRPTYVEKIPDQISQSLTTDQFKLYQLIWRRFVATQIKPAIWEHIDVEVQAQRTE
;
A
#
# COMPACT_ATOMS: atom_id res chain seq x y z
N MET A 1 19.92 -2.47 2.70
CA MET A 1 19.81 -1.88 4.05
C MET A 1 20.07 -2.98 5.04
N GLU A 2 20.83 -2.75 6.09
CA GLU A 2 21.12 -3.81 7.06
C GLU A 2 20.02 -3.87 8.12
N ILE A 3 19.38 -5.04 8.26
CA ILE A 3 18.36 -5.27 9.29
C ILE A 3 18.82 -6.46 10.12
N GLY A 4 19.12 -6.24 11.40
CA GLY A 4 19.67 -7.28 12.27
C GLY A 4 21.07 -7.76 11.84
N GLY A 5 21.85 -6.90 11.15
CA GLY A 5 23.21 -7.21 10.69
C GLY A 5 23.28 -7.81 9.28
N GLU A 6 22.15 -8.09 8.64
CA GLU A 6 22.11 -8.70 7.29
C GLU A 6 21.62 -7.69 6.23
N PRO A 7 22.26 -7.61 5.05
CA PRO A 7 21.81 -6.76 3.96
C PRO A 7 20.50 -7.29 3.36
N VAL A 8 19.43 -6.52 3.53
CA VAL A 8 18.09 -6.80 3.02
C VAL A 8 17.72 -5.78 1.92
N ALA A 9 17.19 -6.29 0.82
CA ALA A 9 16.49 -5.49 -0.19
C ALA A 9 15.03 -5.30 0.27
N LEU A 10 14.64 -4.06 0.62
CA LEU A 10 13.31 -3.78 1.17
C LEU A 10 12.23 -3.52 0.12
N ILE A 11 12.61 -3.07 -1.08
CA ILE A 11 11.69 -2.76 -2.16
C ILE A 11 12.12 -3.43 -3.46
N THR A 12 11.17 -3.63 -4.36
CA THR A 12 11.45 -4.00 -5.75
C THR A 12 12.21 -2.87 -6.48
N TYR A 13 12.73 -3.17 -7.68
CA TYR A 13 13.49 -2.21 -8.47
C TYR A 13 12.69 -0.93 -8.74
N MET A 14 13.27 0.22 -8.41
CA MET A 14 12.59 1.51 -8.37
C MET A 14 12.36 2.16 -9.74
N ARG A 15 13.07 1.71 -10.79
CA ARG A 15 12.93 2.25 -12.14
C ARG A 15 11.97 1.38 -12.95
N THR A 16 10.69 1.67 -12.81
CA THR A 16 9.60 0.90 -13.42
C THR A 16 8.47 1.84 -13.84
N ASP A 17 7.86 1.54 -14.99
CA ASP A 17 6.63 2.14 -15.49
C ASP A 17 5.42 1.20 -15.33
N SER A 18 5.62 0.08 -14.61
CA SER A 18 4.63 -0.96 -14.42
C SER A 18 3.88 -0.79 -13.09
N PHE A 19 2.56 -1.00 -13.12
CA PHE A 19 1.72 -1.15 -11.93
C PHE A 19 1.41 -2.62 -11.61
N ARG A 20 1.96 -3.54 -12.40
CA ARG A 20 1.75 -4.97 -12.23
C ARG A 20 2.37 -5.42 -10.92
N VAL A 21 1.63 -6.19 -10.13
CA VAL A 21 2.12 -6.88 -8.93
C VAL A 21 2.01 -8.38 -9.20
N SER A 22 3.04 -9.13 -8.83
CA SER A 22 3.06 -10.60 -8.92
C SER A 22 1.95 -11.25 -8.07
N GLU A 23 1.48 -12.42 -8.50
CA GLU A 23 0.47 -13.21 -7.78
C GLU A 23 0.89 -13.56 -6.35
N SER A 24 2.16 -13.92 -6.18
CA SER A 24 2.73 -14.25 -4.87
C SER A 24 2.68 -13.05 -3.94
N ALA A 25 3.04 -11.86 -4.40
CA ALA A 25 3.01 -10.64 -3.60
C ALA A 25 1.58 -10.20 -3.24
N ILE A 26 0.62 -10.33 -4.17
CA ILE A 26 -0.80 -10.08 -3.88
C ILE A 26 -1.28 -11.04 -2.79
N THR A 27 -0.95 -12.33 -2.91
CA THR A 27 -1.35 -13.36 -1.94
C THR A 27 -0.75 -13.09 -0.57
N GLN A 28 0.55 -12.78 -0.50
CA GLN A 28 1.23 -12.43 0.75
C GLN A 28 0.62 -11.20 1.40
N CYS A 29 0.34 -10.14 0.63
CA CYS A 29 -0.30 -8.93 1.13
C CYS A 29 -1.70 -9.21 1.70
N ARG A 30 -2.52 -10.00 1.01
CA ARG A 30 -3.85 -10.38 1.49
C ARG A 30 -3.80 -11.24 2.76
N ASN A 31 -2.84 -12.16 2.85
CA ASN A 31 -2.62 -12.96 4.05
C ASN A 31 -2.18 -12.08 5.23
N PHE A 32 -1.27 -11.14 4.98
CA PHE A 32 -0.85 -10.15 5.96
C PHE A 32 -2.03 -9.31 6.47
N ILE A 33 -2.85 -8.75 5.56
CA ILE A 33 -4.04 -7.97 5.94
C ILE A 33 -5.02 -8.82 6.76
N THR A 34 -5.27 -10.06 6.33
CA THR A 34 -6.16 -10.97 7.06
C THR A 34 -5.68 -11.19 8.50
N LYS A 35 -4.37 -11.39 8.69
CA LYS A 35 -3.75 -11.64 9.99
C LYS A 35 -3.72 -10.39 10.89
N HIS A 36 -3.44 -9.22 10.31
CA HIS A 36 -3.16 -7.99 11.09
C HIS A 36 -4.36 -7.04 11.22
N PHE A 37 -5.29 -7.05 10.27
CA PHE A 37 -6.43 -6.13 10.24
C PHE A 37 -7.79 -6.82 10.07
N GLY A 38 -7.82 -8.13 9.85
CA GLY A 38 -9.04 -8.90 9.64
C GLY A 38 -9.46 -9.00 8.17
N LYS A 39 -10.20 -10.07 7.86
CA LYS A 39 -10.62 -10.41 6.49
C LYS A 39 -11.61 -9.41 5.91
N ASP A 40 -12.38 -8.72 6.74
CA ASP A 40 -13.46 -7.83 6.31
C ASP A 40 -12.96 -6.60 5.54
N LEU A 41 -11.71 -6.20 5.79
CA LEU A 41 -11.08 -5.09 5.07
C LEU A 41 -10.67 -5.45 3.64
N LEU A 42 -10.62 -6.73 3.27
CA LEU A 42 -10.18 -7.14 1.93
C LEU A 42 -11.27 -7.01 0.88
N TYR A 43 -10.89 -6.65 -0.36
CA TYR A 43 -11.73 -6.90 -1.52
C TYR A 43 -12.10 -8.39 -1.62
N LYS A 44 -13.34 -8.68 -2.05
CA LYS A 44 -13.83 -10.05 -2.27
C LYS A 44 -12.91 -10.83 -3.20
N THR A 45 -12.47 -10.20 -4.29
CA THR A 45 -11.49 -10.73 -5.24
C THR A 45 -10.17 -9.96 -5.16
N PRO A 46 -9.02 -10.57 -5.48
CA PRO A 46 -7.74 -9.86 -5.52
C PRO A 46 -7.77 -8.73 -6.55
N ARG A 47 -7.38 -7.52 -6.13
CA ARG A 47 -7.38 -6.36 -7.03
C ARG A 47 -6.09 -6.36 -7.85
N ARG A 48 -6.26 -6.32 -9.18
CA ARG A 48 -5.16 -6.29 -10.15
C ARG A 48 -5.12 -4.96 -10.88
N TYR A 49 -3.94 -4.38 -10.98
CA TYR A 49 -3.70 -3.14 -11.72
C TYR A 49 -2.96 -3.49 -13.01
N LYS A 50 -3.54 -3.10 -14.14
CA LYS A 50 -2.92 -3.27 -15.44
C LYS A 50 -2.03 -2.06 -15.72
N SER A 51 -0.81 -2.32 -16.20
CA SER A 51 0.09 -1.30 -16.72
C SER A 51 -0.41 -0.79 -18.09
N ARG A 52 0.13 0.33 -18.56
CA ARG A 52 -0.15 0.84 -19.90
C ARG A 52 0.39 -0.13 -20.95
N LYS A 53 -0.23 -0.18 -22.15
CA LYS A 53 0.17 -1.07 -23.26
C LYS A 53 1.63 -0.91 -23.71
N THR A 54 2.24 0.24 -23.44
CA THR A 54 3.63 0.56 -23.80
C THR A 54 4.64 0.20 -22.72
N ALA A 55 4.18 -0.26 -21.55
CA ALA A 55 5.08 -0.59 -20.45
C ALA A 55 5.88 -1.85 -20.76
N GLN A 56 7.14 -1.89 -20.34
CA GLN A 56 7.96 -3.10 -20.45
C GLN A 56 7.37 -4.17 -19.52
N GLU A 57 6.61 -5.13 -20.08
CA GLU A 57 5.73 -6.05 -19.33
C GLU A 57 6.45 -6.96 -18.32
N ALA A 58 7.79 -7.06 -18.40
CA ALA A 58 8.60 -7.82 -17.45
C ALA A 58 8.71 -7.13 -16.07
N HIS A 59 8.46 -5.82 -15.97
CA HIS A 59 8.68 -5.08 -14.73
C HIS A 59 7.51 -5.19 -13.74
N GLU A 60 7.85 -5.11 -12.46
CA GLU A 60 6.90 -5.09 -11.34
C GLU A 60 6.75 -3.66 -10.81
N ALA A 61 5.64 -3.37 -10.15
CA ALA A 61 5.44 -2.14 -9.40
C ALA A 61 6.45 -2.00 -8.26
N ILE A 62 6.70 -0.76 -7.86
CA ILE A 62 7.47 -0.46 -6.64
C ILE A 62 6.62 -0.85 -5.43
N ARG A 63 7.09 -1.84 -4.67
CA ARG A 63 6.43 -2.38 -3.47
C ARG A 63 7.47 -2.94 -2.49
N PRO A 64 7.09 -3.21 -1.24
CA PRO A 64 7.93 -4.00 -0.35
C PRO A 64 8.21 -5.38 -0.94
N THR A 65 9.44 -5.87 -0.81
CA THR A 65 9.81 -7.27 -1.07
C THR A 65 9.12 -8.20 -0.09
N TYR A 66 9.10 -7.79 1.17
CA TYR A 66 8.54 -8.48 2.34
C TYR A 66 7.52 -7.57 3.02
N VAL A 67 6.24 -7.95 3.00
CA VAL A 67 5.15 -7.13 3.57
C VAL A 67 5.18 -7.15 5.10
N GLU A 68 5.74 -8.21 5.68
CA GLU A 68 5.92 -8.41 7.12
C GLU A 68 6.98 -7.50 7.75
N LYS A 69 7.82 -6.83 6.94
CA LYS A 69 8.75 -5.81 7.42
C LYS A 69 7.98 -4.50 7.64
N ILE A 70 7.17 -4.45 8.68
CA ILE A 70 6.33 -3.29 8.99
C ILE A 70 7.25 -2.07 9.25
N PRO A 71 7.00 -0.90 8.65
CA PRO A 71 7.90 0.26 8.73
C PRO A 71 8.36 0.59 10.15
N ASP A 72 7.44 0.60 11.11
CA ASP A 72 7.74 0.97 12.49
C ASP A 72 8.68 -0.04 13.17
N GLN A 73 8.61 -1.32 12.79
CA GLN A 73 9.46 -2.40 13.34
C GLN A 73 10.90 -2.36 12.82
N ILE A 74 11.13 -1.72 11.67
CA ILE A 74 12.47 -1.62 11.05
C ILE A 74 13.02 -0.20 11.09
N SER A 75 12.31 0.73 11.71
CA SER A 75 12.62 2.16 11.73
C SER A 75 14.03 2.47 12.24
N GLN A 76 14.50 1.74 13.25
CA GLN A 76 15.84 1.89 13.83
C GLN A 76 16.97 1.51 12.86
N SER A 77 16.68 0.72 11.84
CA SER A 77 17.65 0.30 10.81
C SER A 77 17.68 1.23 9.60
N LEU A 78 16.90 2.33 9.62
CA LEU A 78 16.72 3.23 8.50
C LEU A 78 17.07 4.66 8.89
N THR A 79 17.61 5.43 7.95
CA THR A 79 17.62 6.88 8.09
C THR A 79 16.19 7.42 8.04
N THR A 80 15.98 8.64 8.54
CA THR A 80 14.66 9.30 8.54
C THR A 80 14.01 9.33 7.14
N ASP A 81 14.78 9.62 6.09
CA ASP A 81 14.25 9.69 4.73
C ASP A 81 13.96 8.31 4.13
N GLN A 82 14.81 7.32 4.42
CA GLN A 82 14.56 5.93 4.03
C GLN A 82 13.30 5.39 4.69
N PHE A 83 13.12 5.66 5.99
CA PHE A 83 11.91 5.29 6.72
C PHE A 83 10.66 5.93 6.10
N LYS A 84 10.67 7.24 5.86
CA LYS A 84 9.52 7.95 5.25
C LYS A 84 9.18 7.39 3.88
N LEU A 85 10.18 7.17 3.03
CA LEU A 85 9.98 6.63 1.68
C LEU A 85 9.46 5.19 1.73
N TYR A 86 10.07 4.34 2.57
CA TYR A 86 9.64 2.97 2.74
C TYR A 86 8.21 2.88 3.30
N GLN A 87 7.90 3.69 4.31
CA GLN A 87 6.55 3.76 4.89
C GLN A 87 5.51 4.17 3.84
N LEU A 88 5.82 5.13 2.97
CA LEU A 88 4.95 5.54 1.88
C LEU A 88 4.70 4.39 0.90
N ILE A 89 5.77 3.73 0.44
CA ILE A 89 5.69 2.59 -0.48
C ILE A 89 4.89 1.44 0.15
N TRP A 90 5.18 1.12 1.41
CA TRP A 90 4.51 0.05 2.15
C TRP A 90 3.01 0.32 2.30
N ARG A 91 2.64 1.53 2.77
CA ARG A 91 1.23 1.93 2.93
C ARG A 91 0.49 1.91 1.60
N ARG A 92 1.11 2.43 0.53
CA ARG A 92 0.52 2.44 -0.81
C ARG A 92 0.26 1.01 -1.30
N PHE A 93 1.21 0.10 -1.12
CA PHE A 93 1.09 -1.30 -1.53
C PHE A 93 0.00 -2.04 -0.77
N VAL A 94 0.01 -1.97 0.57
CA VAL A 94 -0.99 -2.64 1.41
C VAL A 94 -2.40 -2.14 1.11
N ALA A 95 -2.57 -0.82 0.98
CA ALA A 95 -3.85 -0.21 0.64
C ALA A 95 -4.42 -0.68 -0.72
N THR A 96 -3.60 -1.19 -1.65
CA THR A 96 -4.10 -1.69 -2.95
C THR A 96 -5.07 -2.87 -2.81
N GLN A 97 -4.98 -3.64 -1.71
CA GLN A 97 -5.82 -4.81 -1.46
C GLN A 97 -6.92 -4.55 -0.40
N ILE A 98 -6.95 -3.36 0.19
CA ILE A 98 -7.96 -2.94 1.18
C ILE A 98 -9.15 -2.26 0.47
N LYS A 99 -10.38 -2.55 0.90
CA LYS A 99 -11.60 -1.94 0.40
C LYS A 99 -11.58 -0.42 0.57
N PRO A 100 -12.29 0.35 -0.28
CA PRO A 100 -12.46 1.77 -0.07
C PRO A 100 -13.10 2.04 1.29
N ALA A 101 -12.72 3.16 1.91
CA ALA A 101 -13.40 3.64 3.10
C ALA A 101 -14.87 3.96 2.78
N ILE A 102 -15.75 3.62 3.71
CA ILE A 102 -17.17 3.95 3.65
C ILE A 102 -17.35 5.26 4.42
N TRP A 103 -17.95 6.25 3.79
CA TRP A 103 -18.17 7.57 4.35
C TRP A 103 -19.66 7.90 4.31
N GLU A 104 -20.15 8.54 5.36
CA GLU A 104 -21.43 9.22 5.39
C GLU A 104 -21.17 10.72 5.20
N HIS A 105 -21.86 11.33 4.24
CA HIS A 105 -21.73 12.75 3.92
C HIS A 105 -23.10 13.40 4.02
N ILE A 106 -23.22 14.45 4.81
CA ILE A 106 -24.46 15.18 5.04
C ILE A 106 -24.23 16.64 4.68
N ASP A 107 -24.87 17.08 3.60
CA ASP A 107 -24.90 18.48 3.21
C ASP A 107 -26.15 19.15 3.80
N VAL A 108 -25.95 20.23 4.56
CA VAL A 108 -27.03 21.00 5.18
C VAL A 108 -26.95 22.44 4.70
N GLU A 109 -28.02 22.89 4.07
CA GLU A 109 -28.23 24.30 3.71
C GLU A 109 -29.23 24.92 4.69
N VAL A 110 -28.86 26.04 5.32
CA VAL A 110 -29.71 26.77 6.26
C VAL A 110 -29.99 28.15 5.68
N GLN A 111 -31.28 28.43 5.43
CA GLN A 111 -31.74 29.75 5.03
C GLN A 111 -32.23 30.53 6.26
N ALA A 112 -31.69 31.73 6.47
CA ALA A 112 -32.16 32.62 7.52
C ALA A 112 -33.39 33.40 7.02
N GLN A 113 -34.52 33.30 7.73
CA GLN A 113 -35.64 34.21 7.56
C GLN A 113 -35.49 35.41 8.50
N ARG A 114 -35.68 36.62 7.96
CA ARG A 114 -35.69 37.86 8.72
C ARG A 114 -37.03 37.94 9.46
N THR A 115 -36.99 38.02 10.79
CA THR A 115 -38.16 38.22 11.65
C THR A 115 -38.57 39.70 11.63
N GLU A 116 -39.88 39.96 11.63
CA GLU A 116 -40.51 41.30 11.62
C GLU A 116 -40.29 42.08 12.92
#